data_AF-S4PA40-F1
#
_entry.id   AF-S4PA40-F1
#
_cell.length_a   1.000
_cell.length_b   1.000
_cell.length_c   1.000
_cell.angle_alpha   90.00
_cell.angle_beta   90.00
_cell.angle_gamma   90.00
#
_symmetry.space_group_name_H-M   'P 1'
#
loop_
_entity.id
_entity.type
_entity.pdbx_description
1 polymer ?
#
loop_
_entity_poly.entity_id
_entity_poly.type
_entity_poly.pdbx_seq_one_letter_code
_entity_poly.pdbx_strand_id
1 'polypeptide(L)'
;GDLPQELLLSLYESIKTEPFKIPEDDGNDLMHTFFNPDKEGWLWKQGGRYKSWKRRWFILNDNCLYYFEYTTDKEPRGIIPLENISVRAASDRQR
;
A
#
# COMPACT_ATOMS: atom_id res chain seq x y z
N GLY A 1 1.37 2.71 31.15
CA GLY A 1 2.07 3.80 31.85
C GLY A 1 2.11 4.94 30.90
N ASP A 2 1.65 6.11 31.33
CA ASP A 2 1.51 7.26 30.44
C ASP A 2 2.88 7.77 30.00
N LEU A 3 2.88 8.44 28.84
CA LEU A 3 4.09 9.06 28.31
C LEU A 3 4.52 10.25 29.20
N PRO A 4 5.83 10.53 29.32
CA PRO A 4 6.32 11.66 30.09
C PRO A 4 5.74 12.99 29.59
N GLN A 5 5.26 13.83 30.52
CA GLN A 5 4.64 15.11 30.19
C GLN A 5 5.58 16.05 29.41
N GLU A 6 6.87 16.04 29.73
CA GLU A 6 7.89 16.85 29.05
C GLU A 6 8.01 16.50 27.56
N LEU A 7 7.85 15.22 27.21
CA LEU A 7 7.87 14.76 25.83
C LEU A 7 6.65 15.24 25.07
N LEU A 8 5.47 15.21 25.71
CA LEU A 8 4.24 15.72 25.09
C LEU A 8 4.29 17.23 24.86
N LEU A 9 4.84 17.98 25.83
CA LEU A 9 5.02 19.43 25.72
C LEU A 9 6.04 19.80 24.64
N SER A 10 7.17 19.08 24.55
CA SER A 10 8.18 19.35 23.53
C SER A 10 7.66 19.08 22.12
N LEU A 11 6.88 18.01 21.94
CA LEU A 11 6.21 17.71 20.68
C LEU A 11 5.17 18.79 20.32
N TYR A 12 4.36 19.21 21.29
CA TYR A 12 3.36 20.26 21.08
C TYR A 12 4.00 21.58 20.67
N GLU A 13 5.02 22.05 21.40
CA GLU A 13 5.71 23.30 21.06
C GLU A 13 6.43 23.18 19.72
N SER A 14 7.05 22.03 19.40
CA SER A 14 7.68 21.82 18.09
C SER A 14 6.69 21.95 16.94
N ILE A 15 5.52 21.32 17.04
CA ILE A 15 4.47 21.36 16.00
C ILE A 15 3.85 22.77 15.89
N LYS A 16 3.71 23.46 17.01
CA LYS A 16 3.19 24.83 17.05
C LYS A 16 4.17 25.85 16.46
N THR A 17 5.47 25.64 16.67
CA THR A 17 6.53 26.56 16.21
C THR A 17 6.81 26.38 14.73
N GLU A 18 6.89 25.14 14.26
CA GLU A 18 7.12 24.82 12.86
C GLU A 18 6.07 23.81 12.39
N PRO A 19 5.00 24.28 11.72
CA PRO A 19 4.03 23.40 11.09
C PRO A 19 4.76 22.46 10.14
N PHE A 20 4.34 21.20 10.08
CA PHE A 20 4.89 20.28 9.10
C PHE A 20 4.75 20.89 7.70
N LYS A 21 5.89 21.07 7.03
CA LYS A 21 5.90 21.36 5.59
C LYS A 21 5.46 20.10 4.87
N ILE A 22 4.16 20.01 4.64
CA ILE A 22 3.60 19.03 3.71
C ILE A 22 4.15 19.45 2.34
N PRO A 23 4.90 18.58 1.63
CA PRO A 23 5.31 18.85 0.25
C PRO A 23 4.09 19.27 -0.57
N GLU A 24 4.27 20.20 -1.53
CA GLU A 24 3.17 20.58 -2.41
C GLU A 24 2.62 19.32 -3.09
N ASP A 25 1.32 19.05 -2.86
CA ASP A 25 0.56 17.98 -3.50
C ASP A 25 0.41 18.35 -4.97
N ASP A 26 1.36 17.91 -5.79
CA ASP A 26 1.28 18.04 -7.25
C ASP A 26 0.23 17.07 -7.85
N GLY A 27 -0.51 16.35 -7.01
CA GLY A 27 -1.56 15.42 -7.38
C GLY A 27 -1.05 14.17 -8.10
N ASN A 28 0.27 13.99 -8.20
CA ASN A 28 0.88 12.91 -8.98
C ASN A 28 1.58 11.86 -8.11
N ASP A 29 1.58 12.05 -6.78
CA ASP A 29 2.27 11.11 -5.91
C ASP A 29 1.36 9.94 -5.50
N LEU A 30 1.39 8.90 -6.33
CA LEU A 30 0.90 7.57 -5.97
C LEU A 30 1.51 7.07 -4.64
N MET A 31 2.64 7.61 -4.16
CA MET A 31 3.16 7.27 -2.83
C MET A 31 2.22 7.67 -1.69
N HIS A 32 1.39 8.70 -1.83
CA HIS A 32 0.38 9.01 -0.80
C HIS A 32 -0.68 7.92 -0.69
N THR A 33 -1.04 7.28 -1.81
CA THR A 33 -1.99 6.15 -1.83
C THR A 33 -1.40 4.90 -1.16
N PHE A 34 -0.07 4.79 -1.00
CA PHE A 34 0.57 3.59 -0.44
C PHE A 34 1.33 3.87 0.86
N PHE A 35 1.19 5.06 1.46
CA PHE A 35 1.92 5.45 2.67
C PHE A 35 1.50 4.66 3.92
N ASN A 36 0.31 4.04 3.90
CA ASN A 36 -0.16 3.19 4.99
C ASN A 36 -1.17 2.15 4.47
N PRO A 37 -0.70 1.09 3.79
CA PRO A 37 -1.60 0.10 3.22
C PRO A 37 -2.17 -0.82 4.30
N ASP A 38 -3.38 -1.34 4.06
CA ASP A 38 -3.99 -2.35 4.95
C ASP A 38 -3.10 -3.59 5.06
N LYS A 39 -2.54 -4.01 3.91
CA LYS A 39 -1.59 -5.11 3.79
C LYS A 39 -0.69 -4.92 2.57
N GLU A 40 0.52 -5.43 2.68
CA GLU A 40 1.47 -5.49 1.59
C GLU A 40 2.31 -6.78 1.66
N GLY A 41 2.83 -7.23 0.52
CA GLY A 41 3.64 -8.44 0.48
C GLY A 41 3.90 -9.02 -0.90
N TRP A 42 4.91 -9.89 -0.97
CA TRP A 42 5.19 -10.67 -2.18
C TRP A 42 4.20 -11.83 -2.32
N LEU A 43 3.49 -11.89 -3.44
CA LEU A 43 2.64 -13.01 -3.82
C LEU A 43 2.94 -13.49 -5.23
N TRP A 44 2.56 -14.74 -5.51
CA TRP A 44 2.53 -15.29 -6.87
C TRP A 44 1.14 -15.11 -7.45
N LYS A 45 1.07 -14.59 -8.67
CA LYS A 45 -0.18 -14.46 -9.43
C LYS A 45 -0.10 -15.19 -10.76
N GLN A 46 -1.22 -15.79 -11.18
CA GLN A 46 -1.37 -16.32 -12.53
C GLN A 46 -1.80 -15.19 -13.48
N GLY A 47 -1.31 -15.22 -14.72
CA GLY A 47 -1.78 -14.31 -15.78
C GLY A 47 -3.18 -14.66 -16.29
N GLY A 48 -3.91 -13.64 -16.76
CA GLY A 48 -5.26 -13.81 -17.30
C GLY A 48 -5.25 -14.56 -18.63
N ARG A 49 -4.69 -13.91 -19.68
CA ARG A 49 -4.57 -14.45 -21.05
C ARG A 49 -3.57 -15.60 -21.13
N TYR A 50 -2.35 -15.39 -20.63
CA TYR A 50 -1.32 -16.41 -20.57
C TYR A 50 -1.18 -16.92 -19.14
N LYS A 51 -1.36 -18.23 -18.93
CA LYS A 51 -1.37 -18.90 -17.62
C LYS A 51 0.03 -19.05 -17.00
N SER A 52 0.86 -18.02 -17.10
CA SER A 52 2.16 -17.95 -16.45
C SER A 52 2.04 -17.41 -15.02
N TRP A 53 2.87 -17.93 -14.12
CA TRP A 53 2.99 -17.43 -12.76
C TRP A 53 4.07 -16.36 -12.69
N LYS A 54 3.77 -15.23 -12.04
CA LYS A 54 4.71 -14.12 -11.81
C LYS A 54 4.69 -13.73 -10.35
N ARG A 55 5.87 -13.48 -9.79
CA ARG A 55 6.03 -12.89 -8.46
C ARG A 55 5.87 -11.38 -8.57
N ARG A 56 4.99 -10.81 -7.76
CA ARG A 56 4.68 -9.38 -7.75
C ARG A 56 4.54 -8.89 -6.30
N TRP A 57 4.92 -7.65 -6.07
CA TRP A 57 4.67 -6.97 -4.80
C TRP A 57 3.24 -6.48 -4.83
N PHE A 58 2.42 -6.91 -3.88
CA PHE A 58 1.02 -6.51 -3.77
C PHE A 58 0.85 -5.50 -2.66
N ILE A 59 -0.03 -4.54 -2.90
CA ILE A 59 -0.49 -3.58 -1.90
C ILE A 59 -2.02 -3.61 -1.93
N LEU A 60 -2.63 -3.80 -0.77
CA LEU A 60 -4.07 -3.67 -0.56
C LEU A 60 -4.32 -2.33 0.13
N ASN A 61 -5.03 -1.44 -0.55
CA ASN A 61 -5.49 -0.18 0.04
C ASN A 61 -6.76 0.31 -0.68
N ASP A 62 -7.62 1.06 0.00
CA ASP A 62 -8.81 1.72 -0.56
C ASP A 62 -9.66 0.81 -1.46
N ASN A 63 -10.01 -0.38 -0.96
CA ASN A 63 -10.79 -1.39 -1.67
C ASN A 63 -10.21 -1.80 -3.04
N CYS A 64 -8.91 -1.60 -3.24
CA CYS A 64 -8.20 -1.94 -4.46
C CYS A 64 -6.97 -2.79 -4.15
N LEU A 65 -6.72 -3.78 -5.01
CA LEU A 65 -5.52 -4.60 -4.95
C LEU A 65 -4.58 -4.20 -6.09
N TYR A 66 -3.48 -3.57 -5.72
CA TYR A 66 -2.43 -3.10 -6.62
C TYR A 66 -1.31 -4.15 -6.68
N TYR A 67 -0.64 -4.25 -7.83
CA TYR A 67 0.57 -5.07 -7.91
C TYR A 67 1.67 -4.45 -8.77
N PHE A 68 2.91 -4.59 -8.31
CA PHE A 68 4.12 -3.98 -8.85
C PHE A 68 5.14 -5.04 -9.25
N GLU A 69 6.07 -4.69 -10.14
CA GLU A 69 7.17 -5.59 -10.46
C GLU A 69 8.24 -5.56 -9.37
N TYR A 70 8.56 -4.38 -8.86
CA TYR A 70 9.47 -4.15 -7.75
C TYR A 70 8.83 -3.27 -6.66
N THR A 71 9.37 -3.32 -5.44
CA THR A 71 8.89 -2.50 -4.31
C THR A 71 9.19 -1.02 -4.46
N THR A 72 10.10 -0.66 -5.37
CA THR A 72 10.52 0.72 -5.66
C THR A 72 9.77 1.33 -6.83
N ASP A 73 8.90 0.56 -7.49
CA ASP A 73 8.13 1.03 -8.63
C ASP A 73 7.09 2.05 -8.16
N LYS A 74 7.02 3.21 -8.85
CA LYS A 74 6.02 4.24 -8.56
C LYS A 74 4.66 3.92 -9.17
N GLU A 75 4.65 3.22 -10.31
CA GLU A 75 3.43 2.88 -11.03
C GLU A 75 3.09 1.39 -10.91
N PRO A 76 1.82 1.03 -10.66
CA PRO A 76 1.41 -0.35 -10.57
C PRO A 76 1.43 -1.01 -11.95
N ARG A 77 1.83 -2.29 -12.00
CA ARG A 77 1.67 -3.14 -13.18
C ARG A 77 0.22 -3.52 -13.43
N GLY A 78 -0.64 -3.36 -12.42
CA GLY A 78 -2.08 -3.43 -12.58
C GLY A 78 -2.82 -3.16 -11.28
N ILE A 79 -4.09 -2.85 -11.45
CA ILE A 79 -5.01 -2.47 -10.39
C ILE A 79 -6.24 -3.38 -10.51
N ILE A 80 -6.68 -3.94 -9.39
CA ILE A 80 -7.87 -4.78 -9.31
C ILE A 80 -8.82 -4.12 -8.31
N PRO A 81 -9.82 -3.35 -8.76
CA PRO A 81 -10.90 -2.87 -7.91
C PRO A 81 -11.63 -4.06 -7.29
N LEU A 82 -11.84 -4.05 -5.97
CA LEU A 82 -12.46 -5.17 -5.24
C LEU A 82 -13.96 -5.01 -5.04
N GLU A 83 -14.55 -3.96 -5.62
CA GLU A 83 -15.99 -3.75 -5.65
C GLU A 83 -16.70 -4.96 -6.26
N ASN A 84 -17.66 -5.54 -5.53
CA ASN A 84 -18.42 -6.72 -5.94
C ASN A 84 -17.57 -7.99 -6.19
N ILE A 85 -16.36 -8.06 -5.63
CA ILE A 85 -15.51 -9.27 -5.68
C ILE A 85 -15.67 -10.10 -4.41
N SER A 86 -15.70 -11.42 -4.57
CA SER A 86 -15.64 -12.39 -3.46
C SER A 86 -14.39 -13.26 -3.58
N VAL A 87 -13.81 -13.63 -2.45
CA VAL A 87 -12.65 -14.53 -2.39
C VAL A 87 -13.09 -15.97 -2.13
N ARG A 88 -12.47 -16.92 -2.82
CA ARG A 88 -12.59 -18.35 -2.51
C ARG A 88 -11.22 -19.01 -2.53
N ALA A 89 -11.00 -19.97 -1.63
CA ALA A 89 -9.85 -20.85 -1.71
C ALA A 89 -9.96 -21.69 -3.01
N ALA A 90 -8.91 -21.69 -3.81
CA ALA A 90 -8.78 -22.58 -4.95
C ALA A 90 -7.89 -23.75 -4.54
N SER A 91 -8.34 -24.98 -4.77
CA SER A 91 -7.46 -26.13 -4.70
C SER A 91 -6.52 -26.09 -5.90
N ASP A 92 -5.21 -26.15 -5.64
CA ASP A 92 -4.21 -26.32 -6.68
C ASP A 92 -4.46 -27.68 -7.35
N ARG A 93 -5.07 -27.68 -8.54
CA ARG A 93 -5.32 -28.90 -9.32
C ARG A 93 -4.06 -29.41 -10.05
N GLN A 94 -2.90 -28.82 -9.79
CA GLN A 94 -1.62 -29.15 -10.42
C GLN A 94 -0.45 -28.98 -9.44
N ARG A 95 -0.38 -29.85 -8.44
CA ARG A 95 0.89 -30.32 -7.88
C ARG A 95 0.80 -31.81 -7.61
#